data_AF-W6RBQ9-F1
#
_entry.id   AF-W6RBQ9-F1
#
_cell.length_a   1.000
_cell.length_b   1.000
_cell.length_c   1.000
_cell.angle_alpha   90.00
_cell.angle_beta   90.00
_cell.angle_gamma   90.00
#
_symmetry.space_group_name_H-M   'P 1'
#
loop_
_entity.id
_entity.type
_entity.pdbx_description
1 polymer ?
#
loop_
_entity_poly.entity_id
_entity_poly.type
_entity_poly.pdbx_seq_one_letter_code
_entity_poly.pdbx_strand_id
1 'polypeptide(L)' 'MTSRLSPEDQQKVDQYLSAAQHQVERQPFRVWRLLAVVLVVTIGLGLLSRLLSRLVL' A
#
# COMPACT_ATOMS: atom_id res chain seq x y z
N MET A 1 -9.00 3.61 -26.35
CA MET A 1 -7.60 3.58 -25.89
C MET A 1 -6.72 4.16 -26.99
N THR A 2 -5.82 5.09 -26.63
CA THR A 2 -4.99 5.97 -27.48
C THR A 2 -5.61 7.31 -27.89
N SER A 3 -5.77 8.22 -26.91
CA SER A 3 -5.48 9.62 -27.21
C SER A 3 -3.96 9.73 -27.33
N ARG A 4 -3.42 9.60 -28.54
CA ARG A 4 -2.02 9.93 -28.79
C ARG A 4 -1.87 11.42 -28.51
N LEU A 5 -1.17 11.75 -27.44
CA LEU A 5 -0.72 13.13 -27.21
C LEU A 5 0.05 13.59 -28.45
N SER A 6 -0.07 14.87 -28.78
CA SER A 6 0.80 15.45 -29.80
C SER A 6 2.27 15.22 -29.39
N PRO A 7 3.23 15.17 -30.33
CA PRO A 7 4.63 14.96 -29.98
C PRO A 7 5.15 15.96 -28.94
N GLU A 8 4.67 17.20 -28.99
CA GLU A 8 5.00 18.26 -28.03
C GLU A 8 4.43 17.97 -26.64
N ASP A 9 3.17 17.54 -26.56
CA ASP A 9 2.53 17.25 -25.27
C ASP A 9 3.11 15.98 -24.63
N GLN A 10 3.47 14.99 -25.45
CA GLN A 10 4.17 13.80 -24.97
C GLN A 10 5.52 14.15 -24.35
N GLN A 11 6.28 15.06 -24.99
CA GLN A 11 7.58 15.50 -24.48
C GLN A 11 7.47 16.24 -23.14
N LYS A 12 6.43 17.05 -22.94
CA LYS A 12 6.15 17.72 -21.66
C LYS A 12 5.83 16.70 -20.56
N VAL A 13 5.04 15.68 -20.87
CA VAL A 13 4.70 14.60 -19.93
C VAL A 13 5.94 13.78 -19.57
N ASP A 14 6.78 13.43 -20.54
CA ASP A 14 7.99 12.65 -20.30
C ASP A 14 9.01 13.44 -19.45
N GLN A 15 9.16 14.75 -19.67
CA GLN A 15 9.96 15.62 -18.80
C GLN A 15 9.41 15.68 -17.36
N TYR A 16 8.09 15.75 -17.21
CA TYR A 16 7.46 15.78 -15.89
C TYR A 16 7.63 14.45 -15.12
N LEU A 17 7.44 13.31 -15.81
CA LEU A 17 7.56 11.98 -15.23
C LEU A 17 9.00 11.57 -14.93
N SER A 18 9.98 12.08 -15.69
CA SER A 18 11.40 11.83 -15.46
C SER A 18 12.00 12.66 -14.32
N ALA A 19 11.28 13.64 -13.79
CA ALA A 19 11.74 14.43 -12.64
C ALA A 19 12.13 13.52 -11.46
N ALA A 20 13.26 13.81 -10.81
CA ALA A 20 13.85 12.97 -9.77
C ALA A 20 12.90 12.67 -8.59
N GLN A 21 11.95 13.59 -8.32
CA GLN A 21 10.89 13.39 -7.32
C GLN A 21 9.91 12.25 -7.64
N HIS A 22 9.74 11.91 -8.92
CA HIS A 22 8.82 10.86 -9.38
C HIS A 22 9.51 9.50 -9.58
N GLN A 23 10.85 9.45 -9.52
CA GLN A 23 11.65 8.22 -9.60
C GLN A 23 11.76 7.51 -8.24
N VAL A 24 10.67 7.48 -7.47
CA VAL A 24 10.65 6.73 -6.21
C VAL A 24 10.65 5.24 -6.55
N GLU A 25 11.74 4.54 -6.23
CA GLU A 25 11.78 3.08 -6.26
C GLU A 25 10.68 2.53 -5.35
N ARG A 26 9.59 2.08 -5.97
CA ARG A 26 8.51 1.44 -5.24
C ARG A 26 9.02 0.09 -4.79
N GLN A 27 9.28 -0.06 -3.49
CA GLN A 27 9.59 -1.36 -2.94
C GLN A 27 8.51 -2.37 -3.34
N PRO A 28 8.88 -3.61 -3.66
CA PRO A 28 7.92 -4.63 -4.05
C PRO A 28 6.89 -4.83 -2.94
N PHE A 29 5.62 -4.88 -3.33
CA PHE A 29 4.55 -5.11 -2.38
C PHE A 29 4.67 -6.50 -1.77
N ARG A 30 4.90 -6.56 -0.45
CA ARG A 30 5.09 -7.82 0.28
C ARG A 30 3.76 -8.28 0.88
N VAL A 31 2.92 -8.92 0.06
CA VAL A 31 1.56 -9.40 0.42
C VAL A 31 1.54 -10.15 1.74
N TRP A 32 2.47 -11.08 1.93
CA TRP A 32 2.55 -11.94 3.13
C TRP A 32 2.76 -11.15 4.43
N ARG A 33 3.51 -10.05 4.38
CA ARG A 33 3.72 -9.19 5.55
C ARG A 33 2.43 -8.49 5.94
N LEU A 34 1.65 -8.02 4.97
CA LEU A 34 0.34 -7.41 5.24
C LEU A 34 -0.62 -8.44 5.85
N LEU A 35 -0.70 -9.64 5.26
CA LEU A 35 -1.54 -10.72 5.78
C LEU A 35 -1.14 -11.13 7.21
N ALA A 36 0.16 -11.25 7.50
CA ALA A 36 0.65 -11.60 8.83
C ALA A 36 0.24 -10.55 9.87
N VAL A 37 0.37 -9.25 9.56
CA VAL A 37 -0.05 -8.17 10.46
C VAL A 37 -1.54 -8.22 10.74
N VAL A 38 -2.37 -8.38 9.70
CA VAL A 38 -3.83 -8.48 9.86
C VAL A 38 -4.21 -9.68 10.74
N LEU A 39 -3.59 -10.83 10.51
CA LEU A 39 -3.85 -12.05 11.29
C LEU A 39 -3.47 -11.85 12.76
N VAL A 40 -2.29 -11.31 13.03
CA VAL A 40 -1.81 -11.05 14.40
C VAL A 40 -2.73 -10.11 15.15
N VAL A 41 -3.14 -9.01 14.53
CA VAL A 41 -4.05 -8.03 15.16
C VAL A 41 -5.40 -8.68 15.46
N THR A 42 -5.96 -9.44 14.52
CA THR A 42 -7.26 -10.11 14.68
C THR A 42 -7.23 -11.14 15.80
N ILE A 43 -6.17 -11.97 15.85
CA ILE A 43 -5.99 -12.95 16.93
C ILE A 43 -5.78 -12.24 18.26
N GLY A 44 -4.94 -11.21 18.30
CA GLY A 44 -4.65 -10.43 19.51
C GLY A 44 -5.91 -9.81 20.11
N LEU A 45 -6.74 -9.16 19.31
CA LEU A 45 -8.02 -8.61 19.75
C LEU A 45 -8.98 -9.70 20.24
N GLY A 46 -9.02 -10.86 19.57
CA GLY A 46 -9.82 -12.00 20.01
C GLY A 46 -9.38 -12.57 21.37
N LEU A 47 -8.06 -12.68 21.59
CA LEU A 47 -7.50 -13.11 22.87
C LEU A 47 -7.78 -12.10 23.97
N LEU A 48 -7.56 -10.80 23.70
CA LEU A 48 -7.87 -9.73 24.64
C LEU A 48 -9.34 -9.73 25.03
N SER A 49 -10.25 -9.87 24.08
CA SER A 49 -11.69 -9.98 24.34
C SER A 49 -12.02 -11.15 25.27
N ARG A 50 -11.44 -12.33 25.03
CA ARG A 50 -11.61 -13.50 25.92
C ARG A 50 -11.03 -13.30 27.31
N LEU A 51 -9.87 -12.63 27.43
CA LEU A 51 -9.28 -12.31 28.73
C LEU A 51 -10.17 -11.37 29.52
N LEU A 52 -10.65 -10.28 28.90
CA LEU A 52 -11.57 -9.35 29.53
C LEU A 52 -12.87 -10.04 29.96
N SER A 53 -13.42 -10.92 29.12
CA SER A 53 -14.60 -11.71 29.47
C SER A 53 -14.37 -12.58 30.70
N ARG A 54 -13.19 -13.20 30.86
CA ARG A 54 -12.85 -14.00 32.05
C ARG A 54 -12.60 -13.19 33.31
N LEU A 55 -12.27 -11.90 33.19
CA LEU A 55 -12.04 -11.03 34.34
C LEU A 55 -13.34 -10.39 34.86
N VAL A 56 -14.38 -10.36 34.03
CA VAL A 56 -15.69 -9.77 34.33
C VAL A 56 -16.72 -10.81 34.76
N LEU A 57 -16.64 -12.05 34.25
CA LEU A 57 -17.43 -13.21 34.71
C LEU A 57 -16.83 -13.84 35.95
#